data_AF-A0A5K1JT79-F1
#
_entry.id   AF-A0A5K1JT79-F1
#
_cell.length_a   1.000
_cell.length_b   1.000
_cell.length_c   1.000
_cell.angle_alpha   90.00
_cell.angle_beta   90.00
_cell.angle_gamma   90.00
#
_symmetry.space_group_name_H-M   'P 1'
#
loop_
_entity.id
_entity.type
_entity.pdbx_description
1 polymer ?
#
loop_
_entity_poly.entity_id
_entity_poly.type
_entity_poly.pdbx_seq_one_letter_code
_entity_poly.pdbx_strand_id
1 'polypeptide(L)'
;MFKKAFHAVLRSPVSFFDTTPLGRIISRLSKDQDTVDDELALYANQVLLSISSVLGTAGLVFYTFPYLGIIFAPMIVLYYLAAIYYRRTSVEAKRLDSNLRSVLYASYT
;
A
#
# COMPACT_ATOMS: atom_id res chain seq x y z
N MET A 1 15.52 4.11 7.33
CA MET A 1 15.19 5.31 6.51
C MET A 1 15.18 6.56 7.38
N PHE A 2 14.59 6.46 8.57
CA PHE A 2 14.58 7.48 9.64
C PHE A 2 15.85 8.31 9.82
N LYS A 3 17.03 7.71 10.06
CA LYS A 3 18.28 8.46 10.33
C LYS A 3 18.65 9.45 9.21
N LYS A 4 18.40 9.09 7.94
CA LYS A 4 18.65 9.96 6.78
C LYS A 4 17.62 11.09 6.72
N ALA A 5 16.34 10.77 6.95
CA ALA A 5 15.27 11.77 7.00
C ALA A 5 15.48 12.79 8.13
N PHE A 6 15.83 12.30 9.33
CA PHE A 6 16.14 13.14 10.48
C PHE A 6 17.34 14.06 10.21
N HIS A 7 18.43 13.51 9.66
CA HIS A 7 19.62 14.30 9.32
C HIS A 7 19.34 15.36 8.22
N ALA A 8 18.47 15.05 7.26
CA ALA A 8 18.05 15.99 6.23
C ALA A 8 17.20 17.14 6.80
N VAL A 9 16.30 16.84 7.75
CA VAL A 9 15.52 17.87 8.45
C VAL A 9 16.44 18.80 9.24
N LEU A 10 17.42 18.26 9.96
CA LEU A 10 18.37 19.06 10.75
C LEU A 10 19.28 19.98 9.89
N ARG A 11 19.53 19.63 8.62
CA ARG A 11 20.30 20.46 7.67
C ARG A 11 19.41 21.34 6.79
N SER A 12 18.10 21.37 7.01
CA SER A 12 17.20 22.20 6.23
C SER A 12 17.32 23.68 6.63
N PRO A 13 17.13 24.63 5.69
CA PRO A 13 17.21 26.06 5.98
C PRO A 13 16.10 26.48 6.94
N VAL A 14 16.35 27.52 7.76
CA VAL A 14 15.35 28.07 8.70
C VAL A 14 14.00 28.41 8.03
N SER A 15 14.02 28.88 6.78
CA SER A 15 12.80 29.13 5.98
C SER A 15 11.88 27.91 5.82
N PHE A 16 12.42 26.69 5.88
CA PHE A 16 11.63 25.45 5.87
C PHE A 16 10.81 25.28 7.16
N PHE A 17 11.38 25.65 8.30
CA PHE A 17 10.71 25.57 9.60
C PHE A 17 9.68 26.69 9.80
N ASP A 18 9.83 27.82 9.10
CA ASP A 18 8.83 28.90 9.10
C ASP A 18 7.61 28.57 8.24
N THR A 19 7.81 27.83 7.15
CA THR A 19 6.72 27.45 6.22
C THR A 19 6.01 26.15 6.60
N THR A 20 6.67 25.25 7.34
CA THR A 20 6.08 23.98 7.76
C THR A 20 5.88 23.92 9.28
N PRO A 21 4.65 23.73 9.77
CA PRO A 21 4.40 23.68 11.20
C PRO A 21 5.09 22.47 11.82
N LEU A 22 5.71 22.67 12.99
CA LEU A 22 6.50 21.64 13.69
C LEU A 22 5.73 20.32 13.88
N GLY A 23 4.42 20.41 14.17
CA GLY A 23 3.56 19.23 14.33
C GLY A 23 3.44 18.36 13.06
N ARG A 24 3.55 18.95 11.86
CA ARG A 24 3.54 18.19 10.60
C ARG A 24 4.86 17.43 10.40
N ILE A 25 5.99 18.03 10.80
CA ILE A 25 7.31 17.40 10.73
C ILE A 25 7.33 16.19 11.67
N ILE A 26 6.87 16.35 12.91
CA ILE A 26 6.79 15.27 13.91
C ILE A 26 5.84 14.17 13.46
N SER A 27 4.65 14.51 12.94
CA SER A 27 3.69 13.52 12.43
C SER A 27 4.28 12.68 11.30
N ARG A 28 5.09 13.26 10.40
CA ARG A 28 5.74 12.49 9.34
C ARG A 28 6.87 11.62 9.85
N LEU A 29 7.69 12.14 10.76
CA LEU A 29 8.86 11.42 11.23
C LEU A 29 8.52 10.28 12.20
N SER A 30 7.40 10.38 12.92
CA SER A 30 6.87 9.32 13.78
C SER A 30 5.87 8.46 13.00
N LYS A 31 4.69 8.99 12.68
CA LYS A 31 3.56 8.18 12.18
C LYS A 31 3.84 7.54 10.82
N ASP A 32 4.40 8.28 9.87
CA ASP A 32 4.70 7.69 8.56
C ASP A 32 5.87 6.69 8.66
N GLN A 33 6.82 6.88 9.59
CA GLN A 33 7.90 5.93 9.83
C GLN A 33 7.35 4.64 10.47
N ASP A 34 6.46 4.73 11.45
CA ASP A 34 5.81 3.58 12.09
C ASP A 34 5.01 2.77 11.04
N THR A 35 4.26 3.45 10.15
CA THR A 35 3.54 2.78 9.05
C THR A 35 4.50 2.06 8.09
N VAL A 36 5.65 2.65 7.79
CA VAL A 36 6.66 2.03 6.92
C VAL A 36 7.36 0.85 7.59
N ASP A 37 7.55 0.88 8.90
CA ASP A 37 8.27 -0.17 9.60
C ASP A 37 7.37 -1.36 9.93
N ASP A 38 6.15 -1.12 10.43
CA ASP A 38 5.24 -2.20 10.87
C ASP A 38 4.27 -2.64 9.76
N GLU A 39 3.47 -1.72 9.22
CA GLU A 39 2.41 -2.08 8.28
C GLU A 39 2.98 -2.57 6.95
N LEU A 40 4.00 -1.90 6.42
CA LEU A 40 4.61 -2.31 5.14
C LEU A 40 5.22 -3.70 5.24
N ALA A 41 5.90 -4.02 6.34
CA ALA A 41 6.50 -5.34 6.55
C ALA A 41 5.42 -6.43 6.63
N LEU A 42 4.31 -6.14 7.33
CA LEU A 42 3.16 -7.05 7.42
C LEU A 42 2.53 -7.31 6.04
N TYR A 43 2.28 -6.25 5.25
CA TYR A 43 1.72 -6.40 3.90
C TYR A 43 2.68 -7.12 2.96
N ALA A 44 3.99 -6.84 3.05
CA ALA A 44 5.00 -7.53 2.25
C ALA A 44 5.03 -9.03 2.55
N ASN A 45 4.93 -9.42 3.83
CA ASN A 45 4.86 -10.81 4.23
C ASN A 45 3.61 -11.51 3.67
N GLN A 46 2.44 -10.86 3.80
CA GLN A 46 1.19 -11.38 3.21
C GLN A 46 1.29 -11.56 1.69
N VAL A 47 1.83 -10.57 0.98
CA VAL A 47 2.04 -10.65 -0.48
C VAL A 47 2.96 -11.82 -0.83
N LEU A 48 4.05 -12.01 -0.09
CA LEU A 48 4.98 -13.12 -0.31
C LEU A 48 4.32 -14.48 -0.09
N LEU A 49 3.57 -14.64 1.00
CA LEU A 49 2.82 -15.85 1.30
C LEU A 49 1.76 -16.14 0.22
N SER A 50 1.01 -15.13 -0.20
CA SER A 50 0.01 -15.28 -1.26
C SER A 50 0.64 -15.67 -2.60
N ILE A 51 1.74 -15.02 -3.01
CA ILE A 51 2.45 -15.37 -4.25
C ILE A 51 3.00 -16.80 -4.18
N SER A 52 3.65 -17.16 -3.07
CA SER A 52 4.18 -18.51 -2.85
C SER A 52 3.08 -19.57 -2.92
N SER A 53 1.94 -19.32 -2.27
CA SER A 53 0.77 -20.21 -2.30
C SER A 53 0.23 -20.39 -3.72
N VAL A 54 0.02 -19.30 -4.46
CA VAL A 54 -0.48 -19.35 -5.84
C VAL A 54 0.49 -20.10 -6.76
N LEU A 55 1.79 -19.83 -6.66
CA LEU A 55 2.81 -20.53 -7.44
C LEU A 55 2.88 -22.01 -7.09
N GLY A 56 2.80 -22.35 -5.80
CA GLY A 56 2.80 -23.74 -5.31
C GLY A 56 1.59 -24.52 -5.81
N THR A 57 0.39 -23.96 -5.70
CA THR A 57 -0.83 -24.59 -6.21
C THR A 57 -0.80 -24.71 -7.73
N ALA A 58 -0.40 -23.66 -8.45
CA ALA A 58 -0.29 -23.72 -9.90
C ALA A 58 0.71 -24.80 -10.35
N GLY A 59 1.90 -24.84 -9.74
CA GLY A 59 2.91 -25.86 -10.04
C GLY A 59 2.43 -27.29 -9.78
N LEU A 60 1.72 -27.51 -8.66
CA LEU A 60 1.11 -28.81 -8.35
C LEU A 60 0.08 -29.23 -9.41
N VAL A 61 -0.79 -28.31 -9.85
CA VAL A 61 -1.80 -28.60 -10.88
C VAL A 61 -1.14 -28.95 -12.22
N PHE A 62 -0.10 -28.22 -12.63
CA PHE A 62 0.63 -28.54 -13.86
C PHE A 62 1.32 -29.91 -13.79
N TYR A 63 1.82 -30.31 -12.61
CA TYR A 63 2.44 -31.62 -12.42
C TYR A 63 1.43 -32.77 -12.44
N THR A 64 0.29 -32.63 -11.76
CA THR A 64 -0.70 -33.72 -11.65
C THR A 64 -1.61 -33.82 -12.88
N PHE A 65 -2.06 -32.69 -13.44
CA PHE A 65 -3.03 -32.66 -14.54
C PHE A 65 -2.68 -31.56 -15.56
N PRO A 66 -1.75 -31.82 -16.50
CA PRO A 66 -1.25 -30.79 -17.40
C PRO A 66 -2.34 -30.18 -18.30
N TYR A 67 -3.34 -30.96 -18.71
CA TYR A 67 -4.47 -30.47 -19.51
C TYR A 67 -5.38 -29.50 -18.76
N LEU A 68 -5.54 -29.65 -17.44
CA LEU A 68 -6.29 -28.69 -16.63
C LEU A 68 -5.56 -27.34 -16.52
N GLY A 69 -4.25 -27.31 -16.74
CA GLY A 69 -3.44 -26.08 -16.77
C GLY A 69 -3.92 -25.06 -17.80
N ILE A 70 -4.61 -25.49 -18.87
CA ILE A 70 -5.16 -24.61 -19.91
C ILE A 70 -6.15 -23.59 -19.31
N ILE A 71 -6.86 -23.92 -18.22
CA ILE A 71 -7.82 -23.01 -17.59
C ILE A 71 -7.17 -21.81 -16.90
N PHE A 72 -5.88 -21.89 -16.57
CA PHE A 72 -5.16 -20.75 -15.99
C PHE A 72 -5.03 -19.60 -17.00
N ALA A 73 -4.97 -19.87 -18.30
CA ALA A 73 -4.86 -18.82 -19.31
C ALA A 73 -6.05 -17.84 -19.31
N PRO A 74 -7.32 -18.28 -19.45
CA PRO A 74 -8.46 -17.37 -19.33
C PRO A 74 -8.60 -16.79 -17.92
N MET A 75 -8.22 -17.54 -16.87
CA MET A 75 -8.27 -17.05 -15.49
C MET A 75 -7.33 -15.86 -15.27
N ILE A 76 -6.10 -15.90 -15.80
CA ILE A 76 -5.13 -14.80 -15.72
C ILE A 76 -5.66 -13.56 -16.46
N VAL A 77 -6.26 -13.73 -17.63
CA VAL A 77 -6.85 -12.62 -18.40
C VAL A 77 -7.99 -11.96 -17.63
N LEU A 78 -8.92 -12.74 -17.08
CA LEU A 78 -10.01 -12.23 -16.26
C LEU A 78 -9.50 -11.53 -15.00
N TYR A 79 -8.54 -12.13 -14.31
CA TYR A 79 -7.90 -11.54 -13.14
C TYR A 79 -7.24 -10.21 -13.48
N TYR A 80 -6.53 -10.12 -14.61
CA TYR A 80 -5.88 -8.88 -15.05
C TYR A 80 -6.89 -7.76 -15.34
N LEU A 81 -7.98 -8.07 -16.04
CA LEU A 81 -9.07 -7.11 -16.30
C LEU A 81 -9.72 -6.64 -15.00
N ALA A 82 -10.04 -7.59 -14.10
CA ALA A 82 -10.61 -7.28 -12.79
C ALA A 82 -9.64 -6.43 -11.94
N ALA A 83 -8.34 -6.74 -11.97
CA ALA A 83 -7.32 -5.99 -11.24
C ALA A 83 -7.18 -4.55 -11.75
N ILE A 84 -7.23 -4.33 -13.07
CA ILE A 84 -7.22 -2.96 -13.63
C ILE A 84 -8.44 -2.18 -13.16
N TYR A 85 -9.62 -2.78 -13.26
CA TYR A 85 -10.87 -2.15 -12.84
C TYR A 85 -10.85 -1.83 -11.34
N TYR A 86 -10.56 -2.84 -10.51
CA TYR A 86 -10.48 -2.70 -9.05
C TYR A 86 -9.44 -1.65 -8.61
N ARG A 87 -8.28 -1.59 -9.26
CA ARG A 87 -7.24 -0.62 -8.90
C ARG A 87 -7.66 0.82 -9.18
N ARG A 88 -8.42 1.07 -10.25
CA ARG A 88 -8.97 2.41 -10.53
C ARG A 88 -10.03 2.78 -9.49
N THR A 89 -10.99 1.89 -9.27
CA THR A 89 -12.11 2.11 -8.34
C THR A 89 -11.64 2.25 -6.88
N SER A 90 -10.67 1.44 -6.44
CA SER A 90 -10.20 1.46 -5.05
C SER A 90 -9.52 2.77 -4.66
N VAL A 91 -8.81 3.42 -5.60
CA VAL A 91 -8.19 4.74 -5.35
C VAL A 91 -9.26 5.81 -5.17
N GLU A 92 -10.29 5.82 -6.02
CA GLU A 92 -11.40 6.76 -5.92
C GLU A 92 -12.22 6.53 -4.65
N ALA A 93 -12.52 5.28 -4.30
CA ALA A 93 -13.19 4.92 -3.06
C ALA A 93 -12.39 5.40 -1.84
N LYS A 94 -11.06 5.21 -1.83
CA LYS A 94 -10.19 5.68 -0.73
C LYS A 94 -10.14 7.20 -0.62
N ARG A 95 -10.22 7.93 -1.74
CA ARG A 95 -10.35 9.40 -1.74
C ARG A 95 -11.69 9.84 -1.17
N LEU A 96 -12.78 9.18 -1.55
CA LEU A 96 -14.12 9.47 -1.06
C LEU A 96 -14.21 9.27 0.46
N ASP A 97 -13.66 8.16 0.96
CA ASP A 97 -13.60 7.86 2.40
C ASP A 97 -12.80 8.91 3.18
N SER A 98 -11.64 9.33 2.66
CA SER A 98 -10.84 10.40 3.26
C SER A 98 -11.60 11.73 3.34
N ASN A 99 -12.35 12.09 2.29
CA ASN A 99 -13.14 13.32 2.26
C ASN A 99 -14.31 13.25 3.23
N LEU A 100 -15.07 12.15 3.25
CA LEU A 100 -16.18 11.92 4.18
C LEU A 100 -15.72 12.01 5.63
N ARG A 101 -14.56 11.41 5.94
CA ARG A 101 -13.98 11.46 7.28
C ARG A 101 -13.62 12.89 7.70
N SER A 102 -13.13 13.72 6.80
CA SER A 102 -12.82 15.14 7.09
C SER A 102 -14.08 15.98 7.38
N VAL A 103 -15.18 15.72 6.66
CA VAL A 103 -16.48 16.38 6.89
C VAL A 103 -17.09 15.96 8.23
N LEU A 104 -17.02 14.67 8.56
CA LEU A 104 -17.45 14.15 9.86
C LEU A 104 -16.73 14.87 11.01
N TYR A 105 -15.39 14.97 10.97
CA TYR A 105 -14.64 15.68 12.01
C TYR A 105 -14.99 17.17 12.11
N ALA A 106 -15.26 17.84 10.98
CA ALA A 106 -15.69 19.23 10.97
C ALA A 106 -17.11 19.42 11.54
N SER A 107 -17.99 18.44 11.39
CA SER A 107 -19.38 18.51 11.89
C SER A 107 -19.52 18.32 13.40
N TYR A 108 -18.51 17.76 14.07
CA TYR A 108 -18.47 17.58 15.53
C TYR A 108 -17.70 18.70 16.26
N THR A 109 -17.24 19.73 15.54
CA THR A 109 -16.60 20.95 16.11
C THR A 109 -17.55 22.12 15.94
#